data_AF-A0A150XZQ4-F1
#
_entry.id   AF-A0A150XZQ4-F1
#
_cell.length_a   1.000
_cell.length_b   1.000
_cell.length_c   1.000
_cell.angle_alpha   90.00
_cell.angle_beta   90.00
_cell.angle_gamma   90.00
#
_symmetry.space_group_name_H-M   'P 1'
#
loop_
_entity.id
_entity.type
_entity.pdbx_description
1 polymer ?
#
loop_
_entity_poly.entity_id
_entity_poly.type
_entity_poly.pdbx_seq_one_letter_code
_entity_poly.pdbx_strand_id
1 'polypeptide(L)'
;MKIRILILGILVAVFLISSHLKGQGPQTRTKLIKEVFHTYTQEEGVHNAFFQIESAKLEINESFVFGAFKNGNKVTSNTPFYTASIGKTFTAAAIAQLVDAGKLGFNDRVVDYLGDMISGLHVINEQDYTNELKIHHLLNHTSGLADYFEDKPEGAQ
;
A
#
# COMPACT_ATOMS: atom_id res chain seq x y z
N MET A 1 15.85 0.46 10.51
CA MET A 1 15.70 -0.53 11.60
C MET A 1 14.44 -0.32 12.45
N LYS A 2 14.11 0.92 12.85
CA LYS A 2 12.92 1.24 13.68
C LYS A 2 11.56 0.89 13.02
N ILE A 3 11.41 1.12 11.71
CA ILE A 3 10.17 0.84 10.96
C ILE A 3 9.89 -0.67 10.80
N ARG A 4 10.93 -1.50 10.62
CA ARG A 4 10.79 -2.95 10.52
C ARG A 4 10.33 -3.59 11.84
N ILE A 5 10.79 -3.04 12.97
CA ILE A 5 10.36 -3.46 14.31
C ILE A 5 8.90 -3.04 14.56
N LEU A 6 8.48 -1.86 14.08
CA LEU A 6 7.10 -1.39 14.19
C LEU A 6 6.12 -2.23 13.37
N ILE A 7 6.45 -2.56 12.11
CA ILE A 7 5.62 -3.40 11.22
C ILE A 7 5.54 -4.84 11.74
N LEU A 8 6.66 -5.39 12.22
CA LEU A 8 6.67 -6.71 12.86
C LEU A 8 5.85 -6.70 14.15
N GLY A 9 5.87 -5.62 14.92
CA GLY A 9 5.02 -5.41 16.09
C GLY A 9 3.53 -5.38 15.73
N ILE A 10 3.15 -4.69 14.65
CA ILE A 10 1.77 -4.67 14.14
C ILE A 10 1.33 -6.08 13.69
N LEU A 11 2.16 -6.81 12.94
CA LEU A 11 1.84 -8.17 12.49
C LEU A 11 1.73 -9.17 13.64
N VAL A 12 2.62 -9.08 14.63
CA VAL A 12 2.57 -9.92 15.85
C VAL A 12 1.35 -9.57 16.70
N ALA A 13 0.99 -8.28 16.82
CA ALA A 13 -0.24 -7.87 17.48
C ALA A 13 -1.48 -8.42 16.76
N VAL A 14 -1.56 -8.34 15.43
CA VAL A 14 -2.65 -8.92 14.62
C VAL A 14 -2.73 -10.45 14.78
N PHE A 15 -1.59 -11.13 14.88
CA PHE A 15 -1.53 -12.58 15.11
C PHE A 15 -1.97 -12.98 16.52
N LEU A 16 -1.55 -12.25 17.56
CA LEU A 16 -1.95 -12.48 18.95
C LEU A 16 -3.42 -12.12 19.20
N ILE A 17 -3.95 -11.11 18.50
CA ILE A 17 -5.39 -10.82 18.43
C ILE A 17 -6.12 -12.08 17.92
N SER A 18 -5.69 -12.67 16.80
CA SER A 18 -6.36 -13.85 16.21
C SER A 18 -6.47 -15.06 17.15
N SER A 19 -5.52 -15.27 18.07
CA SER A 19 -5.53 -16.37 19.03
C SER A 19 -6.38 -16.09 20.29
N HIS A 20 -6.46 -14.85 20.75
CA HIS A 20 -7.31 -14.43 21.89
C HIS A 20 -8.77 -14.17 21.51
N LEU A 21 -9.05 -13.94 20.23
CA LEU A 21 -10.39 -13.62 19.75
C LEU A 21 -11.36 -14.80 19.85
N LYS A 22 -10.93 -16.06 19.81
CA LYS A 22 -11.85 -17.22 19.70
C LYS A 22 -12.84 -17.41 20.87
N GLY A 23 -12.74 -16.65 21.97
CA GLY A 23 -13.64 -16.78 23.13
C GLY A 23 -14.21 -15.48 23.72
N GLN A 24 -13.93 -14.31 23.15
CA GLN A 24 -14.40 -13.02 23.69
C GLN A 24 -15.52 -12.42 22.84
N GLY A 25 -16.58 -11.94 23.50
CA GLY A 25 -17.74 -11.33 22.85
C GLY A 25 -17.40 -10.05 22.07
N PRO A 26 -18.25 -9.60 21.14
CA PRO A 26 -17.97 -8.48 20.23
C PRO A 26 -17.43 -7.21 20.92
N GLN A 27 -17.99 -6.87 22.09
CA GLN A 27 -17.62 -5.70 22.88
C GLN A 27 -16.17 -5.68 23.37
N THR A 28 -15.63 -6.84 23.78
CA THR A 28 -14.24 -6.93 24.27
C THR A 28 -13.24 -6.77 23.12
N ARG A 29 -13.60 -7.21 21.91
CA ARG A 29 -12.76 -7.10 20.71
C ARG A 29 -12.63 -5.65 20.25
N THR A 30 -13.75 -4.94 20.14
CA THR A 30 -13.77 -3.50 19.82
C THR A 30 -12.97 -2.69 20.83
N LYS A 31 -13.07 -3.03 22.12
CA LYS A 31 -12.30 -2.35 23.18
C LYS A 31 -10.79 -2.49 22.95
N LEU A 32 -10.31 -3.70 22.66
CA LEU A 32 -8.89 -3.94 22.38
C LEU A 32 -8.41 -3.17 21.15
N ILE A 33 -9.19 -3.16 20.08
CA ILE A 33 -8.86 -2.40 18.85
C ILE A 33 -8.74 -0.91 19.16
N LYS A 34 -9.67 -0.37 19.95
CA LYS A 34 -9.65 1.03 20.37
C LYS A 34 -8.43 1.36 21.22
N GLU A 35 -8.05 0.48 22.14
CA GLU A 35 -6.85 0.65 22.97
C GLU A 35 -5.58 0.67 22.12
N VAL A 36 -5.44 -0.28 21.19
CA VAL A 36 -4.29 -0.31 20.25
C VAL A 36 -4.23 0.95 19.41
N PHE A 37 -5.34 1.37 18.81
CA PHE A 37 -5.41 2.61 18.04
C PHE A 37 -4.99 3.81 18.90
N HIS A 38 -5.53 3.92 20.12
CA HIS A 38 -5.17 4.99 21.03
C HIS A 38 -3.67 4.99 21.34
N THR A 39 -3.09 3.86 21.72
CA THR A 39 -1.66 3.74 22.02
C THR A 39 -0.79 4.26 20.87
N TYR A 40 -1.01 3.79 19.64
CA TYR A 40 -0.19 4.21 18.50
C TYR A 40 -0.41 5.66 18.09
N THR A 41 -1.59 6.23 18.35
CA THR A 41 -1.84 7.65 18.08
C THR A 41 -1.16 8.59 19.07
N GLN A 42 -0.70 8.11 20.22
CA GLN A 42 0.07 8.91 21.18
C GLN A 42 1.58 8.92 20.90
N GLU A 43 2.06 8.11 19.94
CA GLU A 43 3.47 8.05 19.57
C GLU A 43 3.95 9.37 18.94
N GLU A 44 5.21 9.74 19.22
CA GLU A 44 5.81 10.94 18.67
C GLU A 44 5.87 10.87 17.13
N GLY A 45 5.46 11.96 16.47
CA GLY A 45 5.41 12.05 15.00
C GLY A 45 4.11 11.58 14.36
N VAL A 46 3.19 10.97 15.13
CA VAL A 46 1.84 10.68 14.65
C VAL A 46 0.95 11.90 14.85
N HIS A 47 0.72 12.66 13.78
CA HIS A 47 -0.13 13.85 13.84
C HIS A 47 -1.60 13.55 13.54
N ASN A 48 -1.85 12.59 12.65
CA ASN A 48 -3.17 12.23 12.15
C ASN A 48 -3.23 10.72 11.90
N ALA A 49 -4.36 10.10 12.22
CA ALA A 49 -4.60 8.69 11.92
C ALA A 49 -6.08 8.41 11.67
N PHE A 50 -6.33 7.42 10.82
CA PHE A 50 -7.64 6.87 10.53
C PHE A 50 -7.54 5.34 10.53
N PHE A 51 -8.47 4.67 11.19
CA PHE A 51 -8.58 3.22 11.18
C PHE A 51 -10.03 2.79 11.06
N GLN A 52 -10.33 2.00 10.04
CA GLN A 52 -11.64 1.41 9.80
C GLN A 52 -11.50 -0.11 9.79
N ILE A 53 -12.39 -0.81 10.47
CA ILE A 53 -12.51 -2.25 10.41
C ILE A 53 -13.98 -2.65 10.25
N GLU A 54 -14.22 -3.55 9.30
CA GLU A 54 -15.56 -4.07 9.01
C GLU A 54 -15.51 -5.59 8.88
N SER A 55 -16.47 -6.26 9.52
CA SER A 55 -16.71 -7.69 9.37
C SER A 55 -18.16 -8.01 9.66
N ALA A 56 -18.95 -8.25 8.62
CA ALA A 56 -20.35 -8.64 8.76
C ALA A 56 -20.51 -9.91 9.61
N LYS A 57 -19.65 -10.91 9.41
CA LYS A 57 -19.68 -12.18 10.17
C LYS A 57 -19.42 -12.00 11.67
N LEU A 58 -18.60 -11.02 12.04
CA LEU A 58 -18.25 -10.76 13.43
C LEU A 58 -19.05 -9.58 14.02
N GLU A 59 -19.97 -9.00 13.25
CA GLU A 59 -20.75 -7.81 13.60
C GLU A 59 -19.85 -6.63 14.01
N ILE A 60 -18.72 -6.46 13.32
CA ILE A 60 -17.78 -5.37 13.56
C ILE A 60 -17.98 -4.31 12.48
N ASN A 61 -18.21 -3.06 12.89
CA ASN A 61 -18.15 -1.89 12.02
C ASN A 61 -17.68 -0.70 12.85
N GLU A 62 -16.36 -0.54 12.94
CA GLU A 62 -15.73 0.43 13.83
C GLU A 62 -14.83 1.38 13.05
N SER A 63 -14.94 2.66 13.36
CA SER A 63 -14.13 3.73 12.80
C SER A 63 -13.47 4.53 13.91
N PHE A 64 -12.17 4.75 13.81
CA PHE A 64 -11.41 5.55 14.76
C PHE A 64 -10.63 6.62 14.00
N VAL A 65 -10.68 7.85 14.54
CA VAL A 65 -10.04 9.01 13.94
C VAL A 65 -9.24 9.73 15.01
N PHE A 66 -8.05 10.18 14.66
CA PHE A 66 -7.18 10.96 15.52
C PHE A 66 -6.52 12.08 14.73
N GLY A 67 -6.32 13.21 15.39
CA GLY A 67 -5.53 14.32 14.86
C GLY A 67 -6.33 15.53 14.40
N ALA A 68 -5.58 16.59 14.14
CA ALA A 68 -6.07 17.85 13.60
C ALA A 68 -4.97 18.49 12.74
N PHE A 69 -5.40 19.21 11.71
CA PHE A 69 -4.50 19.99 10.86
C PHE A 69 -4.02 21.25 11.58
N LYS A 70 -2.91 21.83 11.09
CA LYS A 70 -2.31 23.06 11.66
C LYS A 70 -3.27 24.26 11.67
N ASN A 71 -4.27 24.28 10.80
CA ASN A 71 -5.31 25.31 10.74
C ASN A 71 -6.45 25.09 11.77
N GLY A 72 -6.35 24.07 12.63
CA GLY A 72 -7.35 23.75 13.65
C GLY A 72 -8.45 22.80 13.18
N ASN A 73 -8.52 22.45 11.89
CA ASN A 73 -9.54 21.52 11.39
C ASN A 73 -9.26 20.11 11.91
N LYS A 74 -10.28 19.46 12.49
CA LYS A 74 -10.20 18.07 12.90
C LYS A 74 -10.15 17.14 11.68
N VAL A 75 -9.39 16.06 11.80
CA VAL A 75 -9.49 14.94 10.85
C VAL A 75 -10.84 14.25 11.05
N THR A 76 -11.44 13.82 9.95
CA THR A 76 -12.70 13.05 9.92
C THR A 76 -12.52 11.79 9.08
N SER A 77 -13.49 10.87 9.13
CA SER A 77 -13.51 9.69 8.26
C SER A 77 -13.56 10.03 6.77
N ASN A 78 -14.00 11.24 6.40
CA ASN A 78 -14.10 11.72 5.02
C ASN A 78 -12.91 12.59 4.60
N THR A 79 -11.90 12.74 5.47
CA THR A 79 -10.73 13.56 5.15
C THR A 79 -9.84 12.82 4.15
N PRO A 80 -9.53 13.40 2.97
CA PRO A 80 -8.65 12.76 2.01
C PRO A 80 -7.19 12.79 2.50
N PHE A 81 -6.46 11.70 2.22
CA PHE A 81 -5.04 11.58 2.49
C PHE A 81 -4.30 11.18 1.22
N TYR A 82 -3.04 11.63 1.10
CA TYR A 82 -2.14 11.08 0.08
C TYR A 82 -1.86 9.62 0.41
N THR A 83 -2.24 8.72 -0.48
CA THR A 83 -2.17 7.28 -0.28
C THR A 83 -0.80 6.68 -0.62
N ALA A 84 0.08 7.47 -1.25
CA ALA A 84 1.41 7.04 -1.69
C ALA A 84 1.37 5.68 -2.42
N SER A 85 2.21 4.73 -2.03
CA SER A 85 2.29 3.41 -2.67
C SER A 85 1.02 2.55 -2.57
N ILE A 86 0.06 2.88 -1.71
CA ILE A 86 -1.25 2.20 -1.68
C ILE A 86 -1.97 2.36 -3.03
N GLY A 87 -1.72 3.46 -3.76
CA GLY A 87 -2.27 3.67 -5.10
C GLY A 87 -1.92 2.54 -6.09
N LYS A 88 -0.80 1.84 -5.92
CA LYS A 88 -0.39 0.73 -6.78
C LYS A 88 -1.39 -0.42 -6.76
N THR A 89 -2.03 -0.68 -5.63
CA THR A 89 -3.07 -1.72 -5.52
C THR A 89 -4.28 -1.42 -6.41
N PHE A 90 -4.68 -0.15 -6.49
CA PHE A 90 -5.76 0.28 -7.38
C PHE A 90 -5.37 0.15 -8.85
N THR A 91 -4.15 0.57 -9.21
CA THR A 91 -3.63 0.40 -10.57
C THR A 91 -3.55 -1.08 -10.96
N ALA A 92 -3.05 -1.95 -10.08
CA ALA A 92 -3.00 -3.39 -10.31
C ALA A 92 -4.40 -3.99 -10.52
N ALA A 93 -5.38 -3.57 -9.71
CA ALA A 93 -6.78 -3.99 -9.88
C ALA A 93 -7.37 -3.51 -11.21
N ALA A 94 -7.09 -2.28 -11.63
CA ALA A 94 -7.52 -1.77 -12.92
C ALA A 94 -6.92 -2.56 -14.09
N ILE A 95 -5.63 -2.93 -14.00
CA ILE A 95 -4.97 -3.79 -14.99
C ILE A 95 -5.63 -5.17 -15.01
N ALA A 96 -5.91 -5.78 -13.85
CA ALA A 96 -6.61 -7.06 -13.79
C ALA A 96 -8.01 -7.00 -14.42
N GLN A 97 -8.76 -5.92 -14.22
CA GLN A 97 -10.06 -5.72 -14.89
C GLN A 97 -9.92 -5.63 -16.42
N LEU A 98 -8.85 -5.03 -16.93
CA LEU A 98 -8.57 -5.00 -18.37
C LEU A 98 -8.20 -6.39 -18.90
N VAL A 99 -7.49 -7.21 -18.10
CA VAL A 99 -7.22 -8.61 -18.42
C VAL A 99 -8.50 -9.42 -18.49
N ASP A 100 -9.36 -9.31 -17.49
CA ASP A 100 -10.65 -10.01 -17.46
C ASP A 100 -11.54 -9.62 -18.64
N ALA A 101 -11.46 -8.37 -19.09
CA ALA A 101 -12.16 -7.86 -20.26
C ALA A 101 -11.51 -8.25 -21.60
N GLY A 102 -10.38 -8.98 -21.59
CA GLY A 102 -9.65 -9.39 -22.79
C GLY A 102 -9.00 -8.23 -23.56
N LYS A 103 -8.79 -7.08 -22.90
CA LYS A 103 -8.20 -5.87 -23.53
C LYS A 103 -6.68 -5.88 -23.51
N LEU A 104 -6.08 -6.64 -22.58
CA LEU A 104 -4.66 -6.91 -22.51
C LEU A 104 -4.41 -8.24 -21.77
N GLY A 105 -3.21 -8.78 -21.86
CA GLY A 105 -2.75 -9.96 -21.12
C GLY A 105 -1.57 -9.64 -20.20
N PHE A 106 -1.45 -10.35 -19.07
CA PHE A 106 -0.32 -10.17 -18.16
C PHE A 106 1.04 -10.45 -18.81
N ASN A 107 1.07 -11.34 -19.82
CA ASN A 107 2.29 -11.73 -20.53
C ASN A 107 2.58 -10.87 -21.76
N ASP A 108 1.73 -9.90 -22.07
CA ASP A 108 1.93 -9.04 -23.21
C ASP A 108 3.09 -8.08 -22.97
N ARG A 109 3.74 -7.67 -24.05
CA ARG A 109 4.84 -6.71 -23.96
C ARG A 109 4.26 -5.32 -23.72
N VAL A 110 4.92 -4.55 -22.87
CA VAL A 110 4.50 -3.17 -22.54
C VAL A 110 4.57 -2.27 -23.78
N VAL A 111 5.55 -2.51 -24.66
CA VAL A 111 5.72 -1.76 -25.92
C VAL A 111 4.52 -1.89 -26.85
N ASP A 112 3.79 -3.01 -26.81
CA ASP A 112 2.60 -3.23 -27.66
C ASP A 112 1.46 -2.25 -27.29
N TYR A 113 1.51 -1.62 -26.11
CA TYR A 113 0.51 -0.66 -25.62
C TYR A 113 1.01 0.79 -25.55
N LEU A 114 2.29 1.01 -25.23
CA LEU A 114 2.86 2.35 -25.02
C LEU A 114 3.72 2.85 -26.18
N GLY A 115 4.12 1.96 -27.10
CA GLY A 115 4.95 2.29 -28.25
C GLY A 115 6.25 3.00 -27.87
N ASP A 116 6.64 3.99 -28.67
CA ASP A 116 7.92 4.70 -28.54
C ASP A 116 8.03 5.56 -27.27
N MET A 117 6.96 5.75 -26.51
CA MET A 117 6.98 6.49 -25.23
C MET A 117 7.97 5.88 -24.24
N ILE A 118 8.22 4.58 -24.33
CA ILE A 118 9.13 3.86 -23.44
C ILE A 118 10.50 3.57 -24.08
N SER A 119 10.83 4.18 -25.23
CA SER A 119 12.11 3.92 -25.91
C SER A 119 13.30 4.15 -24.97
N GLY A 120 14.20 3.17 -24.89
CA GLY A 120 15.40 3.24 -24.02
C GLY A 120 15.10 3.22 -22.52
N LEU A 121 13.91 2.78 -22.10
CA LEU A 121 13.53 2.72 -20.69
C LEU A 121 14.35 1.70 -19.90
N HIS A 122 14.84 0.63 -20.54
CA HIS A 122 15.61 -0.42 -19.87
C HIS A 122 16.90 -0.76 -20.61
N VAL A 123 17.92 0.10 -20.46
CA VAL A 123 19.25 -0.10 -21.04
C VAL A 123 20.23 -0.56 -19.98
N ILE A 124 20.87 -1.71 -20.20
CA ILE A 124 21.91 -2.27 -19.32
C ILE A 124 23.13 -2.60 -20.18
N ASN A 125 24.31 -2.09 -19.81
CA ASN A 125 25.57 -2.33 -20.54
C ASN A 125 25.42 -2.11 -22.05
N GLU A 126 24.86 -0.97 -22.44
CA GLU A 126 24.60 -0.56 -23.84
C GLU A 126 23.58 -1.42 -24.62
N GLN A 127 22.98 -2.43 -23.98
CA GLN A 127 21.94 -3.26 -24.56
C GLN A 127 20.56 -2.79 -24.08
N ASP A 128 19.64 -2.54 -25.03
CA ASP A 128 18.26 -2.13 -24.75
C ASP A 128 17.32 -3.34 -24.65
N TYR A 129 16.76 -3.55 -23.45
CA TYR A 129 15.82 -4.61 -23.09
C TYR A 129 14.37 -4.09 -22.96
N THR A 130 14.10 -2.84 -23.34
CA THR A 130 12.77 -2.20 -23.24
C THR A 130 11.67 -3.06 -23.87
N ASN A 131 11.95 -3.66 -25.03
CA ASN A 131 10.99 -4.47 -25.77
C ASN A 131 10.70 -5.84 -25.13
N GLU A 132 11.45 -6.23 -24.10
CA GLU A 132 11.27 -7.47 -23.35
C GLU A 132 10.42 -7.27 -22.08
N LEU A 133 10.13 -6.01 -21.72
CA LEU A 133 9.27 -5.69 -20.59
C LEU A 133 7.85 -6.21 -20.85
N LYS A 134 7.36 -7.02 -19.91
CA LYS A 134 5.98 -7.52 -19.89
C LYS A 134 5.20 -6.92 -18.74
N ILE A 135 3.87 -6.89 -18.88
CA ILE A 135 2.99 -6.29 -17.87
C ILE A 135 3.20 -6.94 -16.48
N HIS A 136 3.36 -8.26 -16.40
CA HIS A 136 3.62 -8.94 -15.12
C HIS A 136 4.97 -8.57 -14.48
N HIS A 137 5.97 -8.14 -15.25
CA HIS A 137 7.23 -7.64 -14.69
C HIS A 137 6.99 -6.36 -13.88
N LEU A 138 6.16 -5.45 -14.39
CA LEU A 138 5.80 -4.20 -13.73
C LEU A 138 4.96 -4.43 -12.48
N LEU A 139 3.94 -5.29 -12.56
CA LEU A 139 3.02 -5.58 -11.45
C LEU A 139 3.71 -6.22 -10.25
N ASN A 140 4.77 -6.99 -10.49
CA ASN A 140 5.47 -7.75 -9.45
C ASN A 140 6.81 -7.14 -9.05
N HIS A 141 7.16 -5.94 -9.52
CA HIS A 141 8.46 -5.32 -9.26
C HIS A 141 9.65 -6.20 -9.66
N THR A 142 9.56 -6.85 -10.83
CA THR A 142 10.59 -7.77 -11.38
C THR A 142 11.10 -7.33 -12.75
N SER A 143 10.80 -6.09 -13.17
CA SER A 143 11.25 -5.54 -14.44
C SER A 143 12.72 -5.16 -14.49
N GLY A 144 13.39 -5.03 -13.33
CA GLY A 144 14.76 -4.51 -13.27
C GLY A 144 14.88 -3.00 -13.57
N LEU A 145 13.75 -2.29 -13.66
CA LEU A 145 13.76 -0.82 -13.78
C LEU A 145 14.23 -0.18 -12.47
N ALA A 146 15.02 0.87 -12.58
CA ALA A 146 15.53 1.64 -11.45
C ALA A 146 14.40 2.35 -10.69
N ASP A 147 14.53 2.42 -9.36
CA ASP A 147 13.65 3.24 -8.53
C ASP A 147 14.04 4.71 -8.62
N TYR A 148 13.09 5.56 -9.01
CA TYR A 148 13.34 6.99 -9.19
C TYR A 148 13.83 7.73 -7.92
N PHE A 149 13.48 7.25 -6.72
CA PHE A 149 13.85 7.89 -5.47
C PHE A 149 15.12 7.30 -4.85
N GLU A 150 15.34 6.00 -5.02
CA GLU A 150 16.44 5.29 -4.37
C GLU A 150 17.66 5.12 -5.28
N ASP A 151 17.44 4.90 -6.58
CA ASP A 151 18.51 4.68 -7.53
C ASP A 151 18.92 6.00 -8.18
N LYS A 152 20.19 6.37 -7.99
CA LYS A 152 20.78 7.57 -8.60
C LYS A 152 21.59 7.17 -9.83
N PRO A 153 21.48 7.91 -10.95
CA PRO A 153 22.42 7.77 -12.05
C PRO A 153 23.84 7.99 -11.53
N GLU A 154 24.79 7.16 -11.94
CA GLU A 154 26.20 7.43 -11.68
C GLU A 154 26.57 8.81 -12.24
N GLY A 155 27.02 9.71 -11.38
CA GLY A 155 27.38 11.09 -11.75
C GLY A 155 26.27 12.14 -11.62
N ALA A 156 25.06 11.79 -11.18
CA ALA A 156 24.05 12.78 -10.81
C ALA A 156 24.37 13.39 -9.43
N GLN A 157 24.65 14.71 -9.40
CA GLN A 157 24.81 15.48 -8.15
C GLN A 157 23.47 15.67 -7.44
#